data_AF-A0A9P1MP37-F1
#
_entry.id   AF-A0A9P1MP37-F1
#
_cell.length_a   1.000
_cell.length_b   1.000
_cell.length_c   1.000
_cell.angle_alpha   90.00
_cell.angle_beta   90.00
_cell.angle_gamma   90.00
#
_symmetry.space_group_name_H-M   'P 1'
#
loop_
_entity.id
_entity.type
_entity.pdbx_description
1 polymer ?
#
loop_
_entity_poly.entity_id
_entity_poly.type
_entity_poly.pdbx_seq_one_letter_code
_entity_poly.pdbx_strand_id
1 'polypeptide(L)'
;MLGTLHIFRLLLALYVIYYSLLVLFGAPLLSDIHASFRLATVLVFLTTVPVCLTFDREVTIADIVKPLSKCSNRVVRCKFTVGTTLLGCWLGAFVIPLDWDQDWQRYPYPNLIGSFIGFLAGLFAGHLFLFFNPRGKFARD
;
A
#
# COMPACT_ATOMS: atom_id res chain seq x y z
N MET A 1 13.18 -19.22 13.96
CA MET A 1 13.97 -17.99 13.70
C MET A 1 14.08 -17.59 12.22
N LEU A 2 13.86 -18.49 11.25
CA LEU A 2 13.92 -18.13 9.82
C LEU A 2 12.89 -17.06 9.43
N GLY A 3 11.64 -17.11 9.92
CA GLY A 3 10.58 -16.17 9.53
C GLY A 3 10.85 -14.69 9.87
N THR A 4 11.33 -14.40 11.09
CA THR A 4 11.54 -13.03 11.57
C THR A 4 12.60 -12.27 10.75
N LEU A 5 13.67 -12.96 10.35
CA LEU A 5 14.73 -12.36 9.53
C LEU A 5 14.25 -12.03 8.12
N HIS A 6 13.42 -12.87 7.51
CA HIS A 6 12.84 -12.62 6.18
C HIS A 6 11.87 -11.44 6.22
N ILE A 7 11.03 -11.35 7.25
CA ILE A 7 10.12 -10.21 7.44
C ILE A 7 10.93 -8.92 7.62
N PHE A 8 11.98 -8.95 8.43
CA PHE A 8 12.84 -7.77 8.61
C PHE A 8 13.50 -7.32 7.29
N ARG A 9 14.02 -8.26 6.49
CA ARG A 9 14.60 -7.97 5.17
C ARG A 9 13.55 -7.39 4.21
N LEU A 10 12.34 -7.93 4.20
CA LEU A 10 11.24 -7.43 3.38
C LEU A 10 10.84 -6.00 3.77
N LEU A 11 10.66 -5.75 5.07
CA LEU A 11 10.33 -4.43 5.61
C LEU A 11 11.39 -3.39 5.24
N LEU A 12 12.68 -3.74 5.40
CA LEU A 12 13.78 -2.86 5.04
C LEU A 12 13.82 -2.58 3.52
N ALA A 13 13.64 -3.60 2.69
CA ALA A 13 13.62 -3.45 1.24
C ALA A 13 12.46 -2.56 0.79
N LEU A 14 11.24 -2.82 1.30
CA LEU A 14 10.06 -2.00 1.00
C LEU A 14 10.24 -0.56 1.49
N TYR A 15 10.85 -0.36 2.66
CA TYR A 15 11.13 0.98 3.18
C TYR A 15 12.02 1.77 2.23
N VAL A 16 13.14 1.19 1.80
CA VAL A 16 14.06 1.84 0.85
C VAL A 16 13.34 2.14 -0.46
N ILE A 17 12.57 1.18 -1.00
CA ILE A 17 11.81 1.36 -2.24
C ILE A 17 10.80 2.51 -2.10
N TYR A 18 9.97 2.54 -1.04
CA TYR A 18 8.98 3.59 -0.86
C TYR A 18 9.63 4.95 -0.64
N TYR A 19 10.67 5.03 0.18
CA TYR A 19 11.38 6.29 0.41
C TYR A 19 11.98 6.82 -0.89
N SER A 20 12.64 5.98 -1.68
CA SER A 20 13.16 6.36 -3.01
C SER A 20 12.06 6.82 -3.96
N LEU A 21 10.93 6.09 -4.02
CA LEU A 21 9.79 6.49 -4.86
C LEU A 21 9.23 7.84 -4.44
N LEU A 22 9.00 8.07 -3.15
CA LEU A 22 8.51 9.35 -2.64
C LEU A 22 9.41 10.51 -3.08
N VAL A 23 10.73 10.36 -2.93
CA VAL A 23 11.71 11.37 -3.36
C VAL A 23 11.66 11.59 -4.87
N LEU A 24 11.57 10.52 -5.68
CA LEU A 24 11.43 10.62 -7.14
C LEU A 24 10.13 11.32 -7.56
N PHE A 25 9.07 11.19 -6.76
CA PHE A 25 7.80 11.91 -6.95
C PHE A 25 7.78 13.33 -6.35
N GLY A 26 8.93 13.84 -5.92
CA GLY A 26 9.09 15.23 -5.46
C GLY A 26 9.00 15.44 -3.95
N ALA A 27 9.03 14.37 -3.15
CA ALA A 27 9.14 14.52 -1.70
C ALA A 27 10.50 15.10 -1.28
N PRO A 28 10.56 15.88 -0.19
CA PRO A 28 11.81 16.43 0.31
C PRO A 28 12.76 15.34 0.79
N LEU A 29 14.00 15.35 0.26
CA LEU A 29 15.04 14.40 0.65
C LEU A 29 15.73 14.81 1.97
N LEU A 30 16.16 16.08 2.07
CA LEU A 30 16.96 16.58 3.21
C LEU A 30 16.29 17.75 3.95
N SER A 31 15.43 18.52 3.29
CA SER A 31 14.79 19.71 3.89
C SER A 31 13.77 19.37 4.96
N ASP A 32 13.02 18.28 4.79
CA ASP A 32 12.16 17.70 5.82
C ASP A 32 12.23 16.17 5.76
N ILE A 33 13.38 15.65 6.21
CA ILE A 33 13.61 14.20 6.27
C ILE A 33 12.58 13.50 7.15
N HIS A 34 12.09 14.17 8.20
CA HIS A 34 11.15 13.61 9.15
C HIS A 34 9.78 13.36 8.51
N ALA A 35 9.31 14.26 7.64
CA ALA A 35 8.08 14.07 6.89
C ALA A 35 8.14 12.85 5.96
N SER A 36 9.17 12.77 5.13
CA SER A 36 9.37 11.65 4.20
C SER A 36 9.56 10.32 4.93
N PHE A 37 10.28 10.35 6.06
CA PHE A 37 10.46 9.19 6.93
C PHE A 37 9.13 8.66 7.49
N ARG A 38 8.28 9.55 8.01
CA ARG A 38 6.96 9.17 8.56
C ARG A 38 6.07 8.56 7.48
N LEU A 39 5.98 9.19 6.31
CA LEU A 39 5.16 8.69 5.21
C LEU A 39 5.64 7.32 4.71
N ALA A 40 6.95 7.15 4.48
CA ALA A 40 7.51 5.86 4.07
C ALA A 40 7.22 4.76 5.10
N THR A 41 7.37 5.06 6.40
CA THR A 41 7.07 4.11 7.48
C THR A 41 5.60 3.66 7.46
N VAL A 42 4.68 4.62 7.30
CA VAL A 42 3.24 4.32 7.21
C VAL A 42 2.91 3.49 5.98
N LEU A 43 3.48 3.80 4.81
CA LEU A 43 3.27 3.02 3.59
C LEU A 43 3.80 1.59 3.75
N VAL A 44 4.98 1.40 4.34
CA VAL A 44 5.51 0.06 4.65
C VAL A 44 4.52 -0.70 5.55
N PHE A 45 4.03 -0.08 6.61
CA PHE A 45 3.11 -0.72 7.54
C PHE A 45 1.78 -1.11 6.86
N LEU A 46 1.12 -0.15 6.20
CA LEU A 46 -0.17 -0.37 5.55
C LEU A 46 -0.13 -1.38 4.41
N THR A 47 1.02 -1.53 3.73
CA THR A 47 1.16 -2.48 2.62
C THR A 47 1.69 -3.84 3.08
N THR A 48 2.54 -3.88 4.10
CA THR A 48 3.12 -5.15 4.58
C THR A 48 2.11 -5.98 5.36
N VAL A 49 1.24 -5.36 6.18
CA VAL A 49 0.21 -6.08 6.95
C VAL A 49 -0.68 -6.97 6.06
N PRO A 50 -1.35 -6.47 5.01
CA PRO A 50 -2.18 -7.32 4.15
C PRO A 50 -1.37 -8.36 3.37
N VAL A 51 -0.11 -8.07 3.02
CA VAL A 51 0.80 -9.02 2.36
C VAL A 51 1.13 -10.18 3.30
N CYS A 52 1.51 -9.89 4.54
CA CYS A 52 1.81 -10.93 5.55
C CYS A 52 0.60 -11.81 5.87
N LEU A 53 -0.62 -11.25 5.89
CA LEU A 53 -1.84 -12.02 6.13
C LEU A 53 -2.28 -12.89 4.93
N THR A 54 -1.76 -12.58 3.74
CA THR A 54 -2.16 -13.23 2.49
C THR A 54 -1.19 -14.33 2.09
N PHE A 55 0.10 -14.14 2.36
CA PHE A 55 1.15 -15.02 1.89
C PHE A 55 1.82 -15.74 3.07
N ASP A 56 1.44 -17.01 3.28
CA ASP A 56 2.08 -17.91 4.25
C ASP A 56 3.42 -18.50 3.76
N ARG A 57 3.79 -18.25 2.49
CA ARG A 57 5.01 -18.70 1.82
C ARG A 57 5.68 -17.55 1.07
N GLU A 58 6.89 -17.79 0.56
CA GLU A 58 7.61 -16.83 -0.28
C GLU A 58 6.73 -16.31 -1.42
N VAL A 59 6.47 -15.00 -1.39
CA VAL A 59 5.72 -14.31 -2.45
C VAL A 59 6.54 -14.40 -3.73
N THR A 60 6.03 -15.08 -4.74
CA THR A 60 6.68 -15.07 -6.04
C THR A 60 6.24 -13.82 -6.81
N ILE A 61 7.14 -13.19 -7.57
CA ILE A 61 6.82 -12.05 -8.44
C ILE A 61 5.62 -12.37 -9.34
N ALA A 62 5.51 -13.62 -9.80
CA ALA A 62 4.39 -14.10 -10.58
C ALA A 62 3.02 -13.87 -9.91
N ASP A 63 2.90 -14.00 -8.59
CA ASP A 63 1.63 -13.77 -7.88
C ASP A 63 1.20 -12.30 -7.89
N ILE A 64 2.18 -11.39 -7.90
CA ILE A 64 1.95 -9.95 -8.00
C ILE A 64 1.42 -9.59 -9.39
N VAL A 65 1.96 -10.19 -10.45
CA VAL A 65 1.56 -9.88 -11.84
C VAL A 65 0.36 -10.67 -12.36
N LYS A 66 -0.03 -11.77 -11.68
CA LYS A 66 -1.19 -12.57 -12.09
C LYS A 66 -2.45 -11.71 -12.23
N PRO A 67 -3.25 -11.89 -13.31
CA PRO A 67 -4.51 -11.18 -13.46
C PRO A 67 -5.45 -11.55 -12.31
N LEU A 68 -6.31 -10.60 -11.93
CA LEU A 68 -7.19 -10.76 -10.78
C LEU A 68 -7.97 -12.08 -10.88
N SER A 69 -8.52 -12.41 -12.05
CA SER A 69 -9.30 -13.64 -12.33
C SER A 69 -8.59 -14.96 -12.00
N LYS A 70 -7.26 -14.97 -11.93
CA LYS A 70 -6.44 -16.16 -11.61
C LYS A 70 -5.89 -16.17 -10.18
N CYS A 71 -6.16 -15.13 -9.38
CA CYS A 71 -5.63 -14.99 -8.02
C CYS A 71 -6.58 -15.58 -6.97
N SER A 72 -6.10 -16.16 -5.85
CA SER A 72 -6.99 -16.51 -4.72
C SER A 72 -7.75 -15.29 -4.20
N ASN A 73 -8.91 -15.49 -3.57
CA ASN A 73 -9.70 -14.43 -2.93
C ASN A 73 -8.87 -13.59 -1.95
N ARG A 74 -7.94 -14.22 -1.19
CA ARG A 74 -7.01 -13.51 -0.30
C ARG A 74 -6.11 -12.55 -1.07
N VAL A 75 -5.52 -13.03 -2.17
CA VAL A 75 -4.63 -12.24 -3.03
C VAL A 75 -5.38 -11.10 -3.72
N VAL A 76 -6.62 -11.32 -4.15
CA VAL A 76 -7.46 -10.26 -4.72
C VAL A 76 -7.67 -9.14 -3.70
N ARG A 77 -8.09 -9.48 -2.48
CA ARG A 77 -8.27 -8.48 -1.40
C ARG A 77 -6.97 -7.72 -1.11
N CYS A 78 -5.84 -8.44 -1.01
CA CYS A 78 -4.53 -7.84 -0.80
C CYS A 78 -4.17 -6.83 -1.91
N LYS A 79 -4.38 -7.19 -3.18
CA LYS A 79 -4.10 -6.30 -4.32
C LYS A 79 -4.96 -5.05 -4.30
N PHE A 80 -6.24 -5.18 -3.97
CA PHE A 80 -7.12 -4.02 -3.77
C PHE A 80 -6.61 -3.15 -2.64
N THR A 81 -6.39 -3.69 -1.44
CA THR A 81 -5.89 -2.93 -0.28
C THR A 81 -4.59 -2.20 -0.58
N VAL A 82 -3.58 -2.87 -1.11
CA VAL A 82 -2.29 -2.25 -1.43
C VAL A 82 -2.46 -1.21 -2.54
N GLY A 83 -3.17 -1.55 -3.63
CA GLY A 83 -3.36 -0.66 -4.76
C GLY A 83 -4.09 0.62 -4.40
N THR A 84 -5.20 0.54 -3.65
CA THR A 84 -5.95 1.71 -3.22
C THR A 84 -5.22 2.51 -2.14
N THR A 85 -4.42 1.88 -1.28
CA THR A 85 -3.54 2.61 -0.33
C THR A 85 -2.58 3.52 -1.07
N LEU A 86 -1.87 2.97 -2.08
CA LEU A 86 -0.91 3.72 -2.86
C LEU A 86 -1.59 4.78 -3.73
N LEU A 87 -2.73 4.45 -4.33
CA LEU A 87 -3.52 5.40 -5.09
C LEU A 87 -4.02 6.55 -4.21
N GLY A 88 -4.50 6.25 -3.00
CA GLY A 88 -4.93 7.26 -2.03
C GLY A 88 -3.78 8.15 -1.57
N CYS A 89 -2.62 7.57 -1.29
CA CYS A 89 -1.39 8.33 -1.01
C CYS A 89 -1.06 9.30 -2.13
N TRP A 90 -1.08 8.83 -3.37
CA TRP A 90 -0.79 9.63 -4.55
C TRP A 90 -1.84 10.73 -4.76
N LEU A 91 -3.13 10.39 -4.62
CA LEU A 91 -4.23 11.35 -4.74
C LEU A 91 -4.16 12.45 -3.68
N GLY A 92 -3.71 12.12 -2.46
CA GLY A 92 -3.48 13.11 -1.41
C GLY A 92 -2.50 14.22 -1.82
N ALA A 93 -1.54 13.93 -2.72
CA ALA A 93 -0.60 14.93 -3.20
C ALA A 93 -1.28 16.06 -3.99
N PHE A 94 -2.41 15.80 -4.66
CA PHE A 94 -3.16 16.84 -5.40
C PHE A 94 -3.75 17.91 -4.49
N VAL A 95 -3.91 17.61 -3.21
CA VAL A 95 -4.44 18.57 -2.25
C VAL A 95 -3.38 19.60 -1.88
N ILE A 96 -2.09 19.28 -1.94
CA ILE A 96 -0.99 20.18 -1.56
C ILE A 96 -1.02 21.53 -2.32
N PRO A 97 -1.14 21.58 -3.66
CA PRO A 97 -1.12 22.83 -4.42
C PRO A 97 -2.44 23.61 -4.40
N LEU A 98 -3.46 23.15 -3.68
CA LEU A 98 -4.74 23.85 -3.61
C LEU A 98 -4.62 25.05 -2.65
N ASP A 99 -5.17 26.22 -2.98
CA ASP A 99 -4.99 27.41 -2.14
C ASP A 99 -6.03 27.47 -1.00
N TRP A 100 -6.12 26.41 -0.20
CA TRP A 100 -6.97 26.38 0.99
C TRP A 100 -6.26 26.99 2.22
N ASP A 101 -4.94 27.22 2.11
CA ASP A 101 -4.09 27.84 3.12
C ASP A 101 -4.20 27.18 4.51
N GLN A 102 -4.34 25.85 4.55
CA GLN A 102 -4.49 25.12 5.81
C GLN A 102 -3.23 24.36 6.21
N ASP A 103 -2.97 24.25 7.52
CA ASP A 103 -1.78 23.53 8.02
C ASP A 103 -1.81 22.03 7.66
N TRP A 104 -2.99 21.41 7.63
CA TRP A 104 -3.15 19.99 7.29
C TRP A 104 -2.84 19.69 5.81
N GLN A 105 -2.77 20.72 4.97
CA GLN A 105 -2.46 20.62 3.56
C GLN A 105 -0.96 20.43 3.28
N ARG A 106 -0.12 20.74 4.27
CA ARG A 106 1.33 20.63 4.14
C ARG A 106 1.76 19.17 4.02
N TYR A 107 2.76 18.91 3.18
CA TYR A 107 3.39 17.59 3.14
C TYR A 107 3.91 17.20 4.54
N PRO A 108 3.69 15.95 5.02
CA PRO A 108 3.14 14.78 4.34
C PRO A 108 1.67 14.49 4.70
N TYR A 109 0.97 15.41 5.37
CA TYR A 109 -0.32 15.14 6.00
C TYR A 109 -1.41 14.69 5.00
N PRO A 110 -1.60 15.33 3.83
CA PRO A 110 -2.59 14.89 2.86
C PRO A 110 -2.30 13.48 2.33
N ASN A 111 -1.03 13.15 2.08
CA ASN A 111 -0.62 11.83 1.63
C ASN A 111 -0.87 10.76 2.69
N LEU A 112 -0.63 11.07 3.98
CA LEU A 112 -0.93 10.17 5.08
C LEU A 112 -2.43 9.89 5.17
N ILE A 113 -3.26 10.95 5.18
CA ILE A 113 -4.72 10.84 5.23
C ILE A 113 -5.22 10.04 4.02
N GLY A 114 -4.74 10.36 2.82
CA GLY A 114 -5.05 9.64 1.60
C GLY A 114 -4.66 8.17 1.64
N SER A 115 -3.51 7.83 2.23
CA SER A 115 -3.06 6.45 2.42
C SER A 115 -4.03 5.66 3.32
N PHE A 116 -4.44 6.22 4.45
CA PHE A 116 -5.39 5.57 5.35
C PHE A 116 -6.78 5.42 4.73
N ILE A 117 -7.30 6.46 4.07
CA ILE A 117 -8.58 6.39 3.36
C ILE A 117 -8.51 5.33 2.26
N GLY A 118 -7.43 5.33 1.47
CA GLY A 118 -7.18 4.34 0.44
C GLY A 118 -7.11 2.92 0.99
N PHE A 119 -6.43 2.72 2.12
CA PHE A 119 -6.36 1.42 2.80
C PHE A 119 -7.74 0.91 3.20
N LEU A 120 -8.54 1.75 3.88
CA LEU A 120 -9.90 1.41 4.29
C LEU A 120 -10.79 1.12 3.07
N ALA A 121 -10.75 1.99 2.06
CA ALA A 121 -11.50 1.79 0.82
C ALA A 121 -11.14 0.47 0.13
N GLY A 122 -9.86 0.08 0.16
CA GLY A 122 -9.40 -1.19 -0.42
C GLY A 122 -9.90 -2.43 0.31
N LEU A 123 -10.01 -2.38 1.64
CA LEU A 123 -10.64 -3.44 2.43
C LEU A 123 -12.08 -3.67 1.96
N PHE A 124 -12.87 -2.61 1.78
CA PHE A 124 -14.25 -2.71 1.30
C PHE A 124 -14.32 -3.10 -0.18
N ALA A 125 -13.52 -2.46 -1.03
CA ALA A 125 -13.53 -2.69 -2.48
C ALA A 125 -13.16 -4.13 -2.84
N GLY A 126 -12.18 -4.73 -2.16
CA GLY A 126 -11.83 -6.13 -2.37
C GLY A 126 -12.98 -7.10 -2.03
N HIS A 127 -13.71 -6.83 -0.95
CA HIS A 127 -14.91 -7.59 -0.59
C HIS A 127 -16.05 -7.40 -1.60
N LEU A 128 -16.33 -6.16 -1.98
CA LEU A 128 -17.38 -5.82 -2.93
C LEU A 128 -17.12 -6.43 -4.31
N PHE A 129 -15.87 -6.37 -4.78
CA PHE A 129 -15.46 -6.97 -6.05
C PHE A 129 -15.72 -8.48 -6.08
N LEU A 130 -15.35 -9.19 -5.00
CA LEU A 130 -15.56 -10.63 -4.88
C LEU A 130 -17.04 -11.00 -4.73
N PHE A 131 -17.83 -10.14 -4.09
CA PHE A 131 -19.28 -10.31 -3.96
C PHE A 131 -19.98 -10.27 -5.33
N PHE A 132 -19.60 -9.33 -6.20
CA PHE A 132 -20.14 -9.23 -7.56
C PHE A 132 -19.51 -10.19 -8.56
N ASN A 133 -18.32 -10.71 -8.26
CA ASN A 133 -17.62 -11.70 -9.08
C ASN A 133 -17.43 -13.01 -8.30
N PRO A 134 -18.51 -13.66 -7.87
CA PRO A 134 -18.42 -14.92 -7.13
C PRO A 134 -17.81 -15.96 -8.06
N ARG A 135 -16.58 -16.38 -7.76
CA ARG A 135 -15.92 -17.37 -8.60
C ARG A 135 -16.56 -18.73 -8.36
N GLY A 136 -17.21 -19.25 -9.40
CA GLY A 136 -17.67 -20.62 -9.43
C GLY A 136 -16.51 -21.59 -9.24
N LYS A 137 -16.40 -22.14 -8.02
CA LYS A 137 -15.81 -23.45 -7.70
C LYS A 137 -14.42 -23.78 -8.27
N PHE A 138 -13.44 -22.88 -8.32
CA PHE A 138 -12.03 -23.29 -8.53
C PHE A 138 -11.04 -22.32 -7.86
N ALA A 139 -10.94 -22.39 -6.54
CA ALA A 139 -9.75 -21.98 -5.79
C ALA A 139 -9.94 -22.50 -4.36
N ARG A 140 -9.41 -23.70 -4.11
CA ARG A 140 -9.30 -24.22 -2.74
C ARG A 140 -8.46 -23.22 -1.94
N ASP A 141 -9.02 -22.73 -0.84
CA ASP A 141 -8.20 -22.43 0.32
C ASP A 141 -7.64 -23.74 0.88
#